data_AF-A0A8T4N6M0-F1
#
_entry.id   AF-A0A8T4N6M0-F1
#
_cell.length_a   1.000
_cell.length_b   1.000
_cell.length_c   1.000
_cell.angle_alpha   90.00
_cell.angle_beta   90.00
_cell.angle_gamma   90.00
#
_symmetry.space_group_name_H-M   'P 1'
#
loop_
_entity.id
_entity.type
_entity.pdbx_description
1 polymer ?
#
loop_
_entity_poly.entity_id
_entity_poly.type
_entity_poly.pdbx_seq_one_letter_code
_entity_poly.pdbx_strand_id
1 'polypeptide(L)'
;MKDVRNNILGLIELKKKAKSKFPSISLAIVEMDENTKELKKFHNEWINRVDSISIINMRNWSGKAKKRKAVTKYPCALLWQMMVVDWDGEVVLCCNDWNHEDVIGDLNKESIREVWTGVKLKRARDMHLADRVNCVSVCAKCDKKTDWWLFK
;
A
#
# COMPACT_ATOMS: atom_id res chain seq x y z
N MET A 1 23.01 -11.68 -7.84
CA MET A 1 23.05 -10.57 -6.84
C MET A 1 24.22 -9.61 -7.05
N LYS A 2 25.47 -10.07 -7.27
CA LYS A 2 26.61 -9.17 -7.54
C LYS A 2 26.37 -8.27 -8.76
N ASP A 3 25.66 -8.77 -9.76
CA ASP A 3 25.41 -8.05 -11.00
C ASP A 3 24.50 -6.83 -10.80
N VAL A 4 23.42 -6.95 -10.01
CA VAL A 4 22.50 -5.83 -9.74
C VAL A 4 23.22 -4.68 -9.02
N ARG A 5 24.02 -5.00 -8.00
CA ARG A 5 24.80 -4.00 -7.26
C ARG A 5 25.78 -3.26 -8.19
N ASN A 6 26.50 -4.01 -9.02
CA ASN A 6 27.46 -3.43 -9.94
C ASN A 6 26.78 -2.56 -11.01
N ASN A 7 25.59 -2.94 -11.47
CA ASN A 7 24.80 -2.15 -12.41
C ASN A 7 24.38 -0.80 -11.80
N ILE A 8 23.95 -0.78 -10.54
CA ILE A 8 23.59 0.48 -9.84
C ILE A 8 24.82 1.38 -9.71
N LEU A 9 25.97 0.82 -9.30
CA LEU A 9 27.22 1.57 -9.20
C LEU A 9 27.67 2.12 -10.56
N GLY A 10 27.53 1.32 -11.62
CA GLY A 10 27.80 1.75 -12.99
C GLY A 10 26.92 2.92 -13.41
N LEU A 11 25.62 2.86 -13.11
CA LEU A 11 24.68 3.96 -13.39
C LEU A 11 25.04 5.24 -12.63
N ILE A 12 25.40 5.14 -11.36
CA ILE A 12 25.85 6.28 -10.54
C ILE A 12 27.09 6.92 -11.18
N GLU A 13 28.05 6.11 -11.62
CA GLU A 13 29.28 6.60 -12.23
C GLU A 13 29.02 7.28 -13.59
N LEU A 14 28.15 6.72 -14.42
CA LEU A 14 27.72 7.33 -15.68
C LEU A 14 27.05 8.69 -15.45
N LYS A 15 26.15 8.80 -14.46
CA LYS A 15 25.50 10.06 -14.08
C LYS A 15 26.52 11.12 -13.66
N LYS A 16 27.52 10.74 -12.85
CA LYS A 16 28.62 11.62 -12.43
C LYS A 16 29.46 12.10 -13.60
N LYS A 17 29.90 11.19 -14.48
CA LYS A 17 30.70 11.52 -15.68
C LYS A 17 29.95 12.45 -16.63
N ALA A 18 28.66 12.22 -16.81
CA ALA A 18 27.80 13.07 -17.62
C ALA A 18 27.47 14.42 -16.96
N LYS A 19 27.87 14.65 -15.70
CA LYS A 19 27.46 15.80 -14.87
C LYS A 19 25.94 16.02 -14.90
N SER A 20 25.19 14.93 -15.01
CA SER A 20 23.74 14.99 -15.23
C SER A 20 23.00 15.03 -13.90
N LYS A 21 21.96 15.87 -13.83
CA LYS A 21 21.01 15.86 -12.72
C LYS A 21 20.07 14.64 -12.79
N PHE A 22 19.89 14.04 -13.98
CA PHE A 22 18.97 12.95 -14.24
C PHE A 22 19.65 11.71 -14.84
N PRO A 23 19.11 10.50 -14.61
CA PRO A 23 17.91 10.21 -13.82
C PRO A 23 18.13 10.38 -12.31
N SER A 24 17.04 10.53 -11.56
CA SER A 24 17.06 10.33 -10.11
C SER A 24 17.17 8.84 -9.82
N ILE A 25 18.10 8.45 -8.97
CA ILE A 25 18.35 7.08 -8.56
C ILE A 25 17.78 6.94 -7.16
N SER A 26 16.73 6.16 -7.01
CA SER A 26 16.08 5.89 -5.73
C SER A 26 16.04 4.39 -5.49
N LEU A 27 16.41 3.97 -4.27
CA LEU A 27 16.37 2.56 -3.89
C LEU A 27 15.33 2.33 -2.80
N ALA A 28 14.59 1.23 -2.91
CA ALA A 28 13.62 0.83 -1.92
C ALA A 28 13.94 -0.57 -1.38
N ILE A 29 13.72 -0.76 -0.09
CA ILE A 29 13.73 -2.07 0.56
C ILE A 29 12.41 -2.27 1.30
N VAL A 30 11.80 -3.43 1.11
CA VAL A 30 10.65 -3.82 1.92
C VAL A 30 11.16 -4.46 3.19
N GLU A 31 10.82 -3.88 4.33
CA GLU A 31 11.14 -4.48 5.62
C GLU A 31 10.28 -5.72 5.83
N MET A 32 10.92 -6.86 6.05
CA MET A 32 10.34 -8.17 6.37
C MET A 32 11.02 -8.75 7.61
N ASP A 33 10.46 -9.78 8.24
CA ASP A 33 11.04 -10.36 9.47
C ASP A 33 12.43 -10.96 9.18
N GLU A 34 12.58 -11.54 7.99
CA GLU A 34 13.77 -12.20 7.48
C GLU A 34 14.94 -11.23 7.21
N ASN A 35 14.64 -9.96 6.87
CA ASN A 35 15.66 -8.99 6.44
C ASN A 35 15.83 -7.79 7.39
N THR A 36 15.16 -7.79 8.54
CA THR A 36 15.27 -6.73 9.56
C THR A 36 16.71 -6.37 9.91
N LYS A 37 17.60 -7.38 10.03
CA LYS A 37 19.03 -7.21 10.32
C LYS A 37 19.80 -6.56 9.16
N GLU A 38 19.30 -6.66 7.94
CA GLU A 38 19.94 -6.14 6.72
C GLU A 38 19.59 -4.68 6.44
N LEU A 39 18.49 -4.15 7.00
CA LEU A 39 18.04 -2.78 6.75
C LEU A 39 19.12 -1.73 7.04
N LYS A 40 19.80 -1.87 8.18
CA LYS A 40 20.86 -0.92 8.59
C LYS A 40 22.05 -0.99 7.63
N LYS A 41 22.40 -2.20 7.19
CA LYS A 41 23.46 -2.42 6.20
C LYS A 41 23.08 -1.79 4.85
N PHE A 42 21.85 -2.01 4.39
CA PHE A 42 21.32 -1.43 3.17
C PHE A 42 21.31 0.10 3.23
N HIS A 43 20.78 0.70 4.30
CA HIS A 43 20.75 2.14 4.50
C HIS A 43 22.17 2.74 4.44
N ASN A 44 23.10 2.19 5.23
CA ASN A 44 24.46 2.72 5.32
C ASN A 44 25.24 2.57 4.01
N GLU A 45 24.97 1.51 3.23
CA GLU A 45 25.63 1.33 1.94
C GLU A 45 25.21 2.39 0.92
N TRP A 46 23.94 2.79 0.91
CA TRP A 46 23.36 3.56 -0.19
C TRP A 46 23.09 5.03 0.13
N ILE A 47 22.95 5.44 1.39
CA ILE A 47 22.40 6.76 1.77
C ILE A 47 23.14 7.95 1.16
N ASN A 48 24.45 7.82 0.94
CA ASN A 48 25.29 8.86 0.36
C ASN A 48 25.66 8.59 -1.13
N ARG A 49 25.01 7.62 -1.78
CA ARG A 49 25.33 7.18 -3.15
C ARG A 49 24.18 7.38 -4.13
N VAL A 50 22.95 7.44 -3.62
CA VAL A 50 21.72 7.57 -4.41
C VAL A 50 20.94 8.81 -3.96
N ASP A 51 20.01 9.27 -4.77
CA ASP A 51 19.26 10.48 -4.51
C ASP A 51 18.23 10.30 -3.38
N SER A 52 17.69 9.09 -3.19
CA SER A 52 16.85 8.77 -2.04
C SER A 52 16.76 7.28 -1.70
N ILE A 53 16.42 6.99 -0.45
CA ILE A 53 16.16 5.64 0.05
C ILE A 53 14.77 5.59 0.68
N SER A 54 14.01 4.53 0.38
CA SER A 54 12.73 4.24 1.01
C SER A 54 12.75 2.88 1.71
N ILE A 55 12.54 2.88 3.02
CA ILE A 55 12.25 1.64 3.77
C ILE A 55 10.74 1.50 3.82
N ILE A 56 10.21 0.60 3.00
CA ILE A 56 8.79 0.34 2.87
C ILE A 56 8.41 -0.71 3.89
N ASN A 57 7.43 -0.42 4.74
CA ASN A 57 6.89 -1.43 5.64
C ASN A 57 6.11 -2.46 4.83
N MET A 58 6.36 -3.76 5.07
CA MET A 58 5.50 -4.82 4.57
C MET A 58 4.07 -4.63 5.12
N ARG A 59 3.10 -4.72 4.22
CA ARG A 59 1.67 -4.65 4.58
C ARG A 59 1.21 -5.97 5.19
N ASN A 60 0.26 -5.92 6.10
CA ASN A 60 -0.33 -7.15 6.65
C ASN A 60 -1.42 -7.78 5.76
N TRP A 61 -1.79 -7.14 4.65
CA TRP A 61 -2.86 -7.57 3.74
C TRP A 61 -4.12 -8.01 4.49
N SER A 62 -4.61 -7.16 5.39
CA SER A 62 -5.82 -7.44 6.18
C SER A 62 -5.69 -8.71 7.04
N GLY A 63 -4.53 -8.84 7.69
CA GLY A 63 -4.23 -9.90 8.65
C GLY A 63 -3.73 -11.21 8.04
N LYS A 64 -3.43 -11.24 6.75
CA LYS A 64 -2.87 -12.43 6.07
C LYS A 64 -1.36 -12.54 6.22
N ALA A 65 -0.64 -11.42 6.36
CA ALA A 65 0.78 -11.42 6.73
C ALA A 65 0.95 -11.19 8.24
N LYS A 66 1.79 -12.01 8.89
CA LYS A 66 1.96 -12.04 10.35
C LYS A 66 2.65 -10.80 10.95
N LYS A 67 3.17 -9.89 10.13
CA LYS A 67 4.12 -8.87 10.56
C LYS A 67 3.49 -7.73 11.38
N ARG A 68 2.26 -7.31 11.06
CA ARG A 68 1.62 -6.17 11.72
C ARG A 68 0.23 -6.52 12.24
N LYS A 69 0.02 -6.24 13.53
CA LYS A 69 -1.31 -6.27 14.15
C LYS A 69 -2.17 -5.18 13.54
N ALA A 70 -3.47 -5.40 13.49
CA ALA A 70 -4.42 -4.38 13.07
C ALA A 70 -4.28 -3.13 13.96
N VAL A 71 -4.21 -1.95 13.35
CA VAL A 71 -4.05 -0.67 14.06
C VAL A 71 -5.19 0.30 13.73
N THR A 72 -6.02 -0.02 12.74
CA THR A 72 -7.00 0.93 12.23
C THR A 72 -8.19 1.08 13.18
N LYS A 73 -8.18 2.17 13.95
CA LYS A 73 -9.27 2.63 14.82
C LYS A 73 -10.04 3.82 14.25
N TYR A 74 -9.59 4.35 13.12
CA TYR A 74 -10.14 5.56 12.51
C TYR A 74 -10.81 5.24 11.18
N PRO A 75 -11.77 6.08 10.74
CA PRO A 75 -12.32 5.98 9.40
C PRO A 75 -11.22 5.92 8.33
N CYS A 76 -11.38 5.05 7.34
CA CYS A 76 -10.43 4.86 6.27
C CYS A 76 -10.80 5.75 5.09
N ALA A 77 -9.97 6.73 4.75
CA ALA A 77 -10.26 7.68 3.67
C ALA A 77 -10.50 7.01 2.30
N LEU A 78 -9.94 5.82 2.09
CA LEU A 78 -10.03 5.10 0.82
C LEU A 78 -11.47 4.78 0.42
N LEU A 79 -12.37 4.56 1.38
CA LEU A 79 -13.77 4.28 1.09
C LEU A 79 -14.48 5.42 0.33
N TRP A 80 -13.91 6.64 0.35
CA TRP A 80 -14.44 7.81 -0.35
C TRP A 80 -13.59 8.25 -1.54
N GLN A 81 -12.38 7.70 -1.69
CA GLN A 81 -11.39 8.18 -2.66
C GLN A 81 -11.11 7.18 -3.77
N MET A 82 -11.32 5.88 -3.54
CA MET A 82 -10.96 4.86 -4.51
C MET A 82 -11.98 3.72 -4.59
N MET A 83 -12.11 3.17 -5.79
CA MET A 83 -12.77 1.90 -6.08
C MET A 83 -11.71 0.92 -6.60
N VAL A 84 -11.79 -0.35 -6.20
CA VAL A 84 -10.90 -1.40 -6.72
C VAL A 84 -11.74 -2.36 -7.53
N VAL A 85 -11.40 -2.46 -8.82
CA VAL A 85 -12.01 -3.41 -9.75
C VAL A 85 -10.98 -4.50 -9.99
N ASP A 86 -11.34 -5.73 -9.68
CA ASP A 86 -10.51 -6.89 -9.93
C ASP A 86 -10.57 -7.34 -11.40
N TRP A 87 -9.71 -8.29 -11.75
CA TRP A 87 -9.45 -8.70 -13.14
C TRP A 87 -10.68 -9.29 -13.85
N ASP A 88 -11.67 -9.79 -13.11
CA ASP A 88 -12.91 -10.39 -13.61
C ASP A 88 -14.09 -9.39 -13.64
N GLY A 89 -13.87 -8.15 -13.21
CA GLY A 89 -14.90 -7.12 -13.14
C GLY A 89 -15.63 -7.04 -11.80
N GLU A 90 -15.37 -7.94 -10.85
CA GLU A 90 -15.85 -7.77 -9.48
C GLU A 90 -15.20 -6.55 -8.84
N VAL A 91 -15.94 -5.90 -7.94
CA VAL A 91 -15.47 -4.74 -7.19
C VAL A 91 -15.32 -5.14 -5.74
N VAL A 92 -14.09 -5.10 -5.22
CA VAL A 92 -13.79 -5.36 -3.80
C VAL A 92 -13.70 -4.06 -3.00
N LEU A 93 -13.88 -4.16 -1.69
CA LEU A 93 -13.94 -2.99 -0.82
C LEU A 93 -12.65 -2.16 -0.81
N CYS A 94 -11.47 -2.80 -0.94
CA CYS A 94 -10.18 -2.13 -0.80
C CYS A 94 -9.03 -2.91 -1.46
N CYS A 95 -7.95 -2.22 -1.85
CA CYS A 95 -6.73 -2.85 -2.39
C CYS A 95 -6.00 -3.78 -1.39
N ASN A 96 -6.34 -3.73 -0.11
CA ASN A 96 -5.84 -4.66 0.90
C ASN A 96 -6.77 -5.90 1.06
N ASP A 97 -7.89 -5.96 0.36
CA ASP A 97 -8.76 -7.12 0.27
C ASP A 97 -8.29 -8.10 -0.82
N TRP A 98 -7.08 -8.61 -0.64
CA TRP A 98 -6.43 -9.46 -1.65
C TRP A 98 -7.19 -10.77 -1.92
N ASN A 99 -7.92 -11.26 -0.92
CA ASN A 99 -8.61 -12.54 -0.98
C ASN A 99 -10.08 -12.42 -1.41
N HIS A 100 -10.51 -11.24 -1.88
CA HIS A 100 -11.90 -11.00 -2.30
C HIS A 100 -12.92 -11.34 -1.18
N GLU A 101 -12.64 -10.92 0.06
CA GLU A 101 -13.52 -11.22 1.21
C GLU A 101 -14.77 -10.32 1.23
N ASP A 102 -14.64 -9.04 0.86
CA ASP A 102 -15.69 -8.02 0.91
C ASP A 102 -16.00 -7.50 -0.51
N VAL A 103 -16.61 -8.35 -1.36
CA VAL A 103 -17.10 -7.97 -2.71
C VAL A 103 -18.31 -7.04 -2.60
N ILE A 104 -18.16 -5.81 -3.11
CA ILE A 104 -19.16 -4.74 -3.05
C ILE A 104 -20.02 -4.57 -4.30
N GLY A 105 -19.66 -5.18 -5.43
CA GLY A 105 -20.44 -5.15 -6.68
C GLY A 105 -19.74 -5.88 -7.83
N ASP A 106 -20.35 -5.86 -9.01
CA ASP A 106 -19.80 -6.48 -10.24
C ASP A 106 -20.13 -5.61 -11.46
N LEU A 107 -19.09 -5.09 -12.12
CA LEU A 107 -19.23 -4.16 -13.25
C LEU A 107 -19.70 -4.83 -14.55
N ASN A 108 -19.77 -6.16 -14.59
CA ASN A 108 -20.43 -6.87 -15.69
C ASN A 108 -21.96 -6.78 -15.59
N LYS A 109 -22.49 -6.38 -14.43
CA LYS A 109 -23.93 -6.37 -14.11
C LYS A 109 -24.44 -4.99 -13.69
N GLU A 110 -23.61 -4.23 -13.00
CA GLU A 110 -23.94 -2.93 -12.41
C GLU A 110 -23.04 -1.83 -12.98
N SER A 111 -23.55 -0.60 -13.09
CA SER A 111 -22.72 0.55 -13.40
C SER A 111 -21.83 0.94 -12.22
N ILE A 112 -20.73 1.62 -12.50
CA ILE A 112 -19.83 2.19 -11.47
C ILE A 112 -20.62 3.04 -10.46
N ARG A 113 -21.61 3.81 -10.91
CA ARG A 113 -22.41 4.67 -10.02
C ARG A 113 -23.27 3.84 -9.07
N GLU A 114 -23.87 2.76 -9.55
CA GLU A 114 -24.68 1.85 -8.73
C GLU A 114 -23.82 1.18 -7.66
N VAL A 115 -22.65 0.67 -8.02
CA VAL A 115 -21.71 0.08 -7.04
C VAL A 115 -21.21 1.14 -6.04
N TRP A 116 -20.83 2.34 -6.51
CA TRP A 116 -20.30 3.41 -5.65
C TRP A 116 -21.32 3.99 -4.67
N THR A 117 -22.59 4.03 -5.06
CA THR A 117 -23.70 4.49 -4.21
C THR A 117 -24.46 3.33 -3.55
N GLY A 118 -24.01 2.10 -3.80
CA GLY A 118 -24.64 0.86 -3.38
C GLY A 118 -24.61 0.64 -1.87
N VAL A 119 -25.53 -0.21 -1.42
CA VAL A 119 -25.77 -0.48 0.00
C VAL A 119 -24.56 -1.07 0.72
N LYS A 120 -23.74 -1.87 0.03
CA LYS A 120 -22.55 -2.51 0.60
C LYS A 120 -21.46 -1.48 0.95
N LEU A 121 -21.11 -0.62 0.00
CA LEU A 121 -20.13 0.44 0.24
C LEU A 121 -20.67 1.51 1.22
N LYS A 122 -21.96 1.85 1.11
CA LYS A 122 -22.62 2.74 2.08
C LYS A 122 -22.53 2.18 3.51
N ARG A 123 -22.84 0.89 3.71
CA ARG A 123 -22.73 0.24 5.02
C ARG A 123 -21.31 0.29 5.57
N ALA A 124 -20.29 0.05 4.74
CA ALA A 124 -18.90 0.17 5.18
C ALA A 124 -18.57 1.61 5.64
N ARG A 125 -18.97 2.62 4.86
CA ARG A 125 -18.80 4.05 5.22
C ARG A 125 -19.52 4.40 6.53
N ASP A 126 -20.78 3.98 6.69
CA ASP A 126 -21.58 4.22 7.90
C ASP A 126 -20.93 3.59 9.14
N MET A 127 -20.38 2.37 9.02
CA MET A 127 -19.64 1.72 10.11
C MET A 127 -18.37 2.48 10.47
N HIS A 128 -17.65 3.01 9.49
CA HIS A 128 -16.45 3.82 9.76
C HIS A 128 -16.81 5.13 10.47
N LEU A 129 -17.85 5.84 10.01
CA LEU A 129 -18.31 7.09 10.63
C LEU A 129 -18.86 6.90 12.05
N ALA A 130 -19.32 5.70 12.39
CA ALA A 130 -19.81 5.34 13.72
C ALA A 130 -18.71 4.74 14.63
N ASP A 131 -17.42 4.91 14.31
CA ASP A 131 -16.27 4.33 15.03
C ASP A 131 -16.33 2.78 15.16
N ARG A 132 -17.06 2.12 14.25
CA ARG A 132 -17.24 0.67 14.17
C ARG A 132 -16.45 0.07 13.00
N VAL A 133 -15.25 0.57 12.77
CA VAL A 133 -14.32 0.12 11.69
C VAL A 133 -14.08 -1.39 11.76
N ASN A 134 -13.96 -1.93 12.97
CA ASN A 134 -13.77 -3.36 13.23
C ASN A 134 -14.98 -4.24 12.92
N CYS A 135 -16.14 -3.66 12.58
CA CYS A 135 -17.30 -4.41 12.10
C CYS A 135 -17.27 -4.69 10.59
N VAL A 136 -16.26 -4.19 9.88
CA VAL A 136 -16.02 -4.48 8.46
C VAL A 136 -14.88 -5.50 8.36
N SER A 137 -15.11 -6.63 7.68
CA SER A 137 -14.26 -7.83 7.78
C SER A 137 -12.78 -7.55 7.46
N VAL A 138 -12.54 -6.96 6.29
CA VAL A 138 -11.20 -6.60 5.82
C VAL A 138 -10.56 -5.53 6.71
N CYS A 139 -11.35 -4.56 7.18
CA CYS A 139 -10.87 -3.44 7.98
C CYS A 139 -10.48 -3.86 9.41
N ALA A 140 -11.18 -4.83 9.99
CA ALA A 140 -10.94 -5.33 11.35
C ALA A 140 -9.52 -5.87 11.55
N LYS A 141 -8.90 -6.35 10.46
CA LYS A 141 -7.57 -6.94 10.46
C LYS A 141 -6.53 -6.05 9.77
N CYS A 142 -6.89 -4.85 9.31
CA CYS A 142 -6.04 -4.00 8.50
C CYS A 142 -5.01 -3.22 9.33
N ASP A 143 -3.79 -3.09 8.82
CA ASP A 143 -2.73 -2.24 9.38
C ASP A 143 -2.58 -0.88 8.67
N LYS A 144 -3.41 -0.62 7.65
CA LYS A 144 -3.31 0.59 6.85
C LYS A 144 -3.82 1.80 7.63
N LYS A 145 -2.90 2.72 7.90
CA LYS A 145 -3.23 4.07 8.36
C LYS A 145 -3.52 4.93 7.14
N THR A 146 -4.65 5.60 7.15
CA THR A 146 -4.96 6.67 6.21
C THR A 146 -5.03 7.97 6.99
N ASP A 147 -4.53 9.05 6.40
CA ASP A 147 -4.55 10.36 7.03
C ASP A 147 -5.95 11.00 6.95
N TRP A 148 -6.96 10.32 7.52
CA TRP A 148 -8.36 10.75 7.53
C TRP A 148 -8.54 12.14 8.17
N TRP A 149 -7.71 12.47 9.15
CA TRP A 149 -7.71 13.77 9.82
C TRP A 149 -7.23 14.94 8.93
N LEU A 150 -6.59 14.68 7.79
CA LEU A 150 -6.25 15.75 6.84
C LEU A 150 -7.49 16.32 6.12
N PHE A 151 -8.64 15.68 6.27
CA PHE A 151 -9.89 16.04 5.61
C PHE A 151 -10.99 16.46 6.60
N LYS A 152 -10.63 16.80 7.84
CA LYS A 152 -11.55 17.30 8.87
C LYS A 152 -11.37 18.80 9.08
#